data_AF-A0A1G7NJW8-F1
#
_entry.id   AF-A0A1G7NJW8-F1
#
_cell.length_a   1.000
_cell.length_b   1.000
_cell.length_c   1.000
_cell.angle_alpha   90.00
_cell.angle_beta   90.00
_cell.angle_gamma   90.00
#
_symmetry.space_group_name_H-M   'P 1'
#
loop_
_entity.id
_entity.type
_entity.pdbx_description
1 polymer ?
#
loop_
_entity_poly.entity_id
_entity_poly.type
_entity_poly.pdbx_seq_one_letter_code
_entity_poly.pdbx_strand_id
1 'polypeptide(L)'
;MDLRLKRKHKLAQDEIKKLNKDTYYHDFIFAKTEHNKGYPELIKTIHNRMRRLLLLRLAGLNEKLSPHSLRHTHVSLLAEAGADIFQIIERLGHSNDEQIRTVYLHVTKTMEKEAALKVYNEIKIDFVDSLLFAYSKIGGHTVFTFEKKLNRMLDELRNA
;
A
#
# COMPACT_ATOMS: atom_id res chain seq x y z
N MET A 1 8.33 -4.02 13.28
CA MET A 1 7.38 -4.42 14.34
C MET A 1 8.10 -4.43 15.67
N ASP A 2 7.63 -3.70 16.69
CA ASP A 2 8.32 -3.64 17.98
C ASP A 2 8.33 -5.01 18.67
N LEU A 3 9.54 -5.56 18.84
CA LEU A 3 9.78 -6.86 19.46
C LEU A 3 9.30 -6.91 20.92
N ARG A 4 9.28 -5.76 21.62
CA ARG A 4 8.81 -5.66 23.01
C ARG A 4 7.30 -5.89 23.10
N LEU A 5 6.55 -5.26 22.19
CA LEU A 5 5.10 -5.41 22.13
C LEU A 5 4.71 -6.85 21.78
N LYS A 6 5.41 -7.47 20.81
CA LYS A 6 5.18 -8.87 20.43
C LYS A 6 5.40 -9.82 21.62
N ARG A 7 6.48 -9.63 22.38
CA ARG A 7 6.79 -10.44 23.56
C ARG A 7 5.72 -10.30 24.63
N LYS A 8 5.30 -9.07 24.94
CA LYS A 8 4.23 -8.80 25.92
C LYS A 8 2.91 -9.46 25.52
N HIS A 9 2.53 -9.34 24.24
CA HIS A 9 1.34 -9.98 23.69
C HIS A 9 1.39 -11.50 23.83
N LYS A 10 2.54 -12.11 23.50
CA LYS A 10 2.73 -13.56 23.61
C LYS A 10 2.60 -14.06 25.05
N LEU A 11 3.21 -13.36 26.01
CA LEU A 11 3.09 -13.71 27.44
C LEU A 11 1.64 -13.69 27.91
N ALA A 12 0.89 -12.65 27.56
CA ALA A 12 -0.54 -12.56 27.90
C ALA A 12 -1.37 -13.67 27.25
N GLN A 13 -1.07 -14.04 25.99
CA GLN A 13 -1.72 -15.18 25.35
C GLN A 13 -1.40 -16.51 26.04
N ASP A 14 -0.15 -16.72 26.43
CA ASP A 14 0.29 -17.94 27.10
C ASP A 14 -0.37 -18.10 28.49
N GLU A 15 -0.58 -17.00 29.21
CA GLU A 15 -1.36 -17.00 30.47
C GLU A 15 -2.83 -17.38 30.24
N ILE A 16 -3.48 -16.78 29.25
CA ILE A 16 -4.89 -17.08 28.91
C ILE A 16 -5.03 -18.53 28.44
N LYS A 17 -4.08 -19.04 27.66
CA LYS A 17 -4.03 -20.45 27.22
C LYS A 17 -3.94 -21.40 28.40
N LYS A 18 -3.07 -21.13 29.38
CA LYS A 18 -2.94 -21.96 30.58
C LYS A 18 -4.24 -22.01 31.39
N LEU A 19 -4.92 -20.87 31.53
CA LEU A 19 -6.15 -20.76 32.32
C LEU A 19 -7.39 -21.36 31.65
N ASN A 20 -7.40 -21.52 30.32
CA ASN A 20 -8.58 -21.94 29.56
C ASN A 20 -8.27 -23.15 28.66
N LYS A 21 -7.39 -24.03 29.13
CA LYS A 21 -6.76 -25.11 28.36
C LYS A 21 -7.75 -26.00 27.60
N ASP A 22 -8.93 -26.23 28.17
CA ASP A 22 -9.96 -27.12 27.60
C ASP A 22 -10.85 -26.44 26.53
N THR A 23 -10.85 -25.10 26.47
CA THR A 23 -11.73 -24.32 25.56
C THR A 23 -10.97 -23.41 24.61
N TYR A 24 -9.65 -23.31 24.76
CA TYR A 24 -8.80 -22.46 23.92
C TYR A 24 -8.56 -23.12 22.57
N TYR A 25 -9.32 -22.70 21.56
CA TYR A 25 -9.26 -23.28 20.23
C TYR A 25 -8.23 -22.53 19.35
N HIS A 26 -7.19 -23.23 18.90
CA HIS A 26 -6.23 -22.82 17.84
C HIS A 26 -5.21 -21.70 18.16
N ASP A 27 -4.09 -21.67 17.42
CA ASP A 27 -2.92 -20.80 17.62
C ASP A 27 -3.02 -19.44 16.89
N PHE A 28 -4.16 -18.76 17.01
CA PHE A 28 -4.36 -17.46 16.39
C PHE A 28 -3.56 -16.34 17.08
N ILE A 29 -2.94 -15.47 16.28
CA ILE A 29 -2.22 -14.28 16.80
C ILE A 29 -3.21 -13.26 17.39
N PHE A 30 -4.38 -13.08 16.76
CA PHE A 30 -5.45 -12.19 17.23
C PHE A 30 -6.65 -13.03 17.66
N ALA A 31 -6.59 -13.54 18.88
CA ALA A 31 -7.63 -14.36 19.49
C ALA A 31 -8.42 -13.55 20.52
N LYS A 32 -9.69 -13.92 20.72
CA LYS A 32 -10.55 -13.37 21.77
C LYS A 32 -10.01 -13.75 23.15
N THR A 33 -10.06 -12.79 24.08
CA THR A 33 -9.53 -12.95 25.45
C THR A 33 -10.61 -13.08 26.52
N GLU A 34 -11.84 -12.65 26.21
CA GLU A 34 -12.97 -12.60 27.14
C GLU A 34 -13.96 -13.76 26.89
N HIS A 35 -14.82 -13.61 25.89
CA HIS A 35 -15.81 -14.63 25.48
C HIS A 35 -15.29 -15.46 24.30
N ASN A 36 -15.56 -16.77 24.31
CA ASN A 36 -15.06 -17.74 23.32
C ASN A 36 -13.54 -17.63 23.15
N LYS A 37 -12.82 -17.78 24.25
CA LYS A 37 -11.36 -17.58 24.30
C LYS A 37 -10.65 -18.52 23.32
N GLY A 38 -9.65 -18.01 22.63
CA GLY A 38 -8.92 -18.75 21.59
C GLY A 38 -9.49 -18.60 20.19
N TYR A 39 -10.80 -18.37 20.03
CA TYR A 39 -11.37 -18.11 18.70
C TYR A 39 -10.83 -16.81 18.10
N PRO A 40 -10.74 -16.71 16.76
CA PRO A 40 -10.23 -15.53 16.10
C PRO A 40 -11.10 -14.31 16.38
N GLU A 41 -10.47 -13.14 16.44
CA GLU A 41 -11.18 -11.88 16.53
C GLU A 41 -12.04 -11.65 15.29
N LEU A 42 -13.21 -11.04 15.47
CA LEU A 42 -14.11 -10.79 14.35
C LEU A 42 -13.68 -9.55 13.58
N ILE A 43 -13.71 -9.61 12.25
CA ILE A 43 -13.45 -8.45 11.37
C ILE A 43 -14.36 -7.27 11.74
N LYS A 44 -15.61 -7.55 12.12
CA LYS A 44 -16.57 -6.54 12.60
C LYS A 44 -16.07 -5.80 13.85
N THR A 45 -15.40 -6.48 14.77
CA THR A 45 -14.80 -5.85 15.96
C THR A 45 -13.73 -4.83 15.56
N ILE A 46 -12.85 -5.22 14.62
CA ILE A 46 -11.79 -4.35 14.09
C ILE A 46 -12.41 -3.13 13.39
N HIS A 47 -13.42 -3.35 12.54
CA HIS A 47 -14.14 -2.29 11.85
C HIS A 47 -14.79 -1.31 12.83
N ASN A 48 -15.50 -1.82 13.85
CA ASN A 48 -16.16 -0.99 14.85
C ASN A 48 -15.17 -0.20 15.70
N ARG A 49 -14.05 -0.81 16.08
CA ARG A 49 -12.96 -0.11 16.81
C ARG A 49 -12.39 1.02 15.98
N MET A 50 -12.07 0.77 14.70
CA MET A 50 -11.59 1.81 13.78
C MET A 50 -12.60 2.94 13.63
N ARG A 51 -13.87 2.62 13.38
CA ARG A 51 -14.95 3.60 13.28
C ARG A 51 -15.07 4.46 14.55
N ARG A 52 -14.99 3.85 15.73
CA ARG A 52 -15.00 4.58 17.02
C ARG A 52 -13.85 5.57 17.10
N LEU A 53 -12.63 5.18 16.74
CA LEU A 53 -11.46 6.07 16.77
C LEU A 53 -11.59 7.24 15.79
N LEU A 54 -12.17 6.98 14.61
CA LEU A 54 -12.44 8.02 13.60
C LEU A 54 -13.51 9.01 14.06
N LEU A 55 -14.62 8.51 14.64
CA LEU A 55 -15.71 9.33 15.19
C LEU A 55 -15.25 10.21 16.34
N LEU A 56 -14.33 9.71 17.18
CA LEU A 56 -13.71 10.50 18.24
C LEU A 56 -12.73 11.56 17.71
N ARG A 57 -12.53 11.64 16.39
CA ARG A 57 -11.61 12.55 15.69
C ARG A 57 -10.19 12.58 16.25
N LEU A 58 -9.77 11.50 16.92
CA LEU A 58 -8.42 11.40 17.51
C LEU A 58 -7.31 11.56 16.47
N ALA A 59 -7.61 11.24 15.21
CA ALA A 59 -6.70 11.37 14.08
C ALA A 59 -7.09 12.49 13.08
N GLY A 60 -8.23 13.17 13.27
CA GLY A 60 -8.73 14.16 12.31
C GLY A 60 -9.07 13.59 10.91
N LEU A 61 -9.35 12.29 10.81
CA LEU A 61 -9.57 11.59 9.53
C LEU A 61 -11.07 11.39 9.23
N ASN A 62 -11.38 11.09 7.96
CA ASN A 62 -12.74 10.85 7.49
C ASN A 62 -13.37 9.62 8.17
N GLU A 63 -14.60 9.77 8.66
CA GLU A 63 -15.39 8.76 9.37
C GLU A 63 -15.79 7.55 8.50
N LYS A 64 -15.68 7.67 7.18
CA LYS A 64 -15.99 6.60 6.22
C LYS A 64 -14.83 5.64 5.97
N LEU A 65 -13.66 5.88 6.56
CA LEU A 65 -12.51 4.99 6.38
C LEU A 65 -12.78 3.62 7.02
N SER A 66 -12.31 2.57 6.34
CA SER A 66 -12.41 1.19 6.79
C SER A 66 -11.06 0.49 6.71
N PRO A 67 -10.89 -0.70 7.33
CA PRO A 67 -9.67 -1.49 7.17
C PRO A 67 -9.35 -1.80 5.69
N HIS A 68 -10.37 -1.94 4.84
CA HIS A 68 -10.17 -2.14 3.40
C HIS A 68 -9.61 -0.87 2.71
N SER A 69 -10.04 0.31 3.15
CA SER A 69 -9.49 1.59 2.68
C SER A 69 -7.98 1.68 2.97
N LEU A 70 -7.53 1.19 4.13
CA LEU A 70 -6.10 1.15 4.47
C LEU A 70 -5.31 0.20 3.57
N ARG A 71 -5.92 -0.91 3.10
CA ARG A 71 -5.29 -1.81 2.11
C ARG A 71 -5.07 -1.07 0.79
N HIS A 72 -6.03 -0.27 0.33
CA HIS A 72 -5.84 0.57 -0.85
C HIS A 72 -4.76 1.62 -0.64
N THR A 73 -4.72 2.30 0.51
CA THR A 73 -3.64 3.24 0.83
C THR A 73 -2.27 2.56 0.81
N HIS A 74 -2.17 1.33 1.33
CA HIS A 74 -0.93 0.56 1.26
C HIS A 74 -0.50 0.28 -0.19
N VAL A 75 -1.43 -0.10 -1.07
CA VAL A 75 -1.18 -0.30 -2.50
C VAL A 75 -0.72 0.99 -3.17
N SER A 76 -1.43 2.10 -2.93
CA SER A 76 -1.10 3.41 -3.51
C SER A 76 0.31 3.85 -3.11
N LEU A 77 0.67 3.71 -1.83
CA LEU A 77 2.01 4.06 -1.34
C LEU A 77 3.11 3.17 -1.95
N LEU A 78 2.83 1.89 -2.19
CA LEU A 78 3.78 1.01 -2.86
C LEU A 78 3.95 1.36 -4.34
N ALA A 79 2.86 1.69 -5.02
CA ALA A 79 2.90 2.15 -6.41
C ALA A 79 3.66 3.48 -6.54
N GLU A 80 3.41 4.44 -5.63
CA GLU A 80 4.15 5.72 -5.56
C GLU A 80 5.64 5.52 -5.30
N ALA A 81 6.00 4.51 -4.50
CA ALA A 81 7.39 4.14 -4.26
C ALA A 81 8.04 3.39 -5.44
N GLY A 82 7.32 3.17 -6.54
CA GLY A 82 7.83 2.48 -7.72
C GLY A 82 7.91 0.95 -7.58
N ALA A 83 7.19 0.35 -6.63
CA ALA A 83 7.16 -1.10 -6.50
C ALA A 83 6.46 -1.73 -7.71
N ASP A 84 6.98 -2.88 -8.16
CA ASP A 84 6.40 -3.61 -9.28
C ASP A 84 5.03 -4.19 -8.91
N ILE A 85 4.11 -4.20 -9.89
CA ILE A 85 2.74 -4.64 -9.67
C ILE A 85 2.66 -6.11 -9.23
N PHE A 86 3.54 -6.98 -9.70
CA PHE A 86 3.55 -8.39 -9.29
C PHE A 86 4.00 -8.54 -7.84
N GLN A 87 5.00 -7.75 -7.40
CA GLN A 87 5.43 -7.72 -6.00
C GLN A 87 4.30 -7.22 -5.07
N ILE A 88 3.54 -6.22 -5.52
CA ILE A 88 2.39 -5.69 -4.77
C ILE A 88 1.31 -6.78 -4.63
N ILE A 89 0.98 -7.50 -5.71
CA ILE A 89 -0.01 -8.58 -5.71
C ILE A 89 0.42 -9.73 -4.80
N GLU A 90 1.67 -10.18 -4.91
CA GLU A 90 2.25 -11.24 -4.08
C GLU A 90 2.15 -10.88 -2.59
N ARG A 91 2.52 -9.64 -2.23
CA ARG A 91 2.48 -9.16 -0.85
C ARG A 91 1.07 -9.09 -0.27
N LEU A 92 0.07 -8.87 -1.12
CA LEU A 92 -1.32 -8.71 -0.70
C LEU A 92 -2.09 -10.03 -0.64
N GLY A 93 -1.52 -11.09 -1.23
CA GLY A 93 -2.14 -12.39 -1.46
C GLY A 93 -3.28 -12.24 -2.47
N HIS A 94 -3.20 -12.91 -3.62
CA HIS A 94 -4.03 -12.92 -4.87
C HIS A 94 -5.57 -12.80 -4.76
N SER A 95 -6.09 -12.00 -3.85
CA SER A 95 -7.47 -12.02 -3.38
C SER A 95 -8.35 -11.07 -4.19
N ASN A 96 -7.76 -10.15 -4.98
CA ASN A 96 -8.47 -9.14 -5.80
C ASN A 96 -7.49 -8.39 -6.73
N ASP A 97 -6.97 -9.08 -7.74
CA ASP A 97 -6.00 -8.53 -8.69
C ASP A 97 -6.55 -7.36 -9.52
N GLU A 98 -7.85 -7.36 -9.82
CA GLU A 98 -8.50 -6.32 -10.65
C GLU A 98 -8.54 -4.95 -9.95
N GLN A 99 -8.90 -4.92 -8.66
CA GLN A 99 -8.92 -3.69 -7.88
C GLN A 99 -7.50 -3.15 -7.67
N ILE A 100 -6.53 -4.04 -7.44
CA ILE A 100 -5.12 -3.66 -7.31
C ILE A 100 -4.62 -3.03 -8.61
N ARG A 101 -4.89 -3.67 -9.76
CA ARG A 101 -4.55 -3.13 -11.08
C ARG A 101 -5.17 -1.76 -11.32
N THR A 102 -6.43 -1.58 -10.95
CA THR A 102 -7.13 -0.30 -11.12
C THR A 102 -6.48 0.81 -10.32
N VAL A 103 -6.18 0.55 -9.03
CA VAL A 103 -5.51 1.52 -8.16
C VAL A 103 -4.09 1.81 -8.66
N TYR A 104 -3.34 0.76 -9.02
CA TYR A 104 -1.98 0.89 -9.55
C TYR A 104 -1.96 1.76 -10.81
N LEU A 105 -2.76 1.40 -11.82
CA LEU A 105 -2.85 2.16 -13.07
C LEU A 105 -3.25 3.62 -12.86
N HIS A 106 -4.13 3.90 -11.90
CA HIS A 106 -4.54 5.26 -11.59
C HIS A 106 -3.40 6.10 -10.98
N VAL A 107 -2.66 5.51 -10.04
CA VAL A 107 -1.52 6.16 -9.39
C VAL A 107 -0.40 6.41 -10.40
N THR A 108 0.00 5.38 -11.16
CA THR A 108 1.05 5.50 -12.17
C THR A 108 0.73 6.58 -13.21
N LYS A 109 -0.51 6.62 -13.73
CA LYS A 109 -0.94 7.67 -14.69
C LYS A 109 -0.86 9.08 -14.10
N THR A 110 -1.14 9.23 -12.82
CA THR A 110 -1.07 10.54 -12.15
C THR A 110 0.38 10.98 -12.02
N MET A 111 1.27 10.06 -11.59
CA MET A 111 2.71 10.32 -11.49
C MET A 111 3.34 10.67 -12.85
N GLU A 112 2.98 9.93 -13.91
CA GLU A 112 3.42 10.21 -15.28
C GLU A 112 3.05 11.63 -15.72
N LYS A 113 1.82 12.07 -15.46
CA LYS A 113 1.37 13.44 -15.78
C LYS A 113 2.10 14.50 -14.98
N GLU A 114 2.29 14.29 -13.69
CA GLU A 114 2.99 15.23 -12.81
C GLU A 114 4.46 15.38 -13.22
N ALA A 115 5.13 14.27 -13.55
CA ALA A 115 6.50 14.30 -14.04
C ALA A 115 6.61 14.99 -15.39
N ALA A 116 5.68 14.75 -16.32
CA ALA A 116 5.66 15.43 -17.61
C ALA A 116 5.50 16.94 -17.42
N LEU A 117 4.60 17.39 -16.54
CA LEU A 117 4.38 18.81 -16.28
C LEU A 117 5.61 19.47 -15.64
N LYS A 118 6.28 18.77 -14.73
CA LYS A 118 7.51 19.26 -14.10
C LYS A 118 8.62 19.44 -15.13
N VAL A 119 8.83 18.45 -16.00
CA VAL A 119 9.84 18.48 -17.05
C VAL A 119 9.56 19.57 -18.09
N TYR A 120 8.31 19.73 -18.48
CA TYR A 120 7.88 20.82 -19.36
C TYR A 120 8.24 22.20 -18.79
N ASN A 121 7.99 22.41 -17.49
CA ASN A 121 8.27 23.67 -16.81
C ASN A 121 9.77 23.92 -16.60
N GLU A 122 10.56 22.90 -16.27
CA GLU A 122 11.98 23.05 -15.90
C GLU A 122 12.92 23.00 -17.11
N ILE A 123 12.67 22.15 -18.10
CA ILE A 123 13.65 21.78 -19.13
C ILE A 123 13.37 22.47 -20.47
N LYS A 124 12.23 23.17 -20.61
CA LYS A 124 11.77 23.82 -21.86
C LYS A 124 11.94 22.89 -23.07
N ILE A 125 11.42 21.68 -22.95
CA ILE A 125 11.20 20.77 -24.08
C ILE A 125 9.73 20.84 -24.45
N ASP A 126 9.39 20.39 -25.66
CA ASP A 126 8.01 20.43 -26.10
C ASP A 126 7.11 19.53 -25.22
N PHE A 127 5.80 19.75 -25.32
CA PHE A 127 4.85 19.03 -24.48
C PHE A 127 4.85 17.52 -24.77
N VAL A 128 5.14 17.12 -26.01
CA VAL A 128 5.14 15.72 -26.45
C VAL A 128 6.36 15.00 -25.88
N ASP A 129 7.53 15.61 -25.97
CA ASP A 129 8.80 15.10 -25.44
C ASP A 129 8.77 14.97 -23.91
N SER A 130 8.11 15.93 -23.25
CA SER A 130 7.91 15.89 -21.80
C SER A 130 7.05 14.69 -21.37
N LEU A 131 6.01 14.36 -22.15
CA LEU A 131 5.20 13.15 -21.92
C LEU A 131 6.01 11.88 -22.19
N LEU A 132 6.72 11.83 -23.31
CA LEU A 132 7.55 10.69 -23.70
C LEU A 132 8.61 10.37 -22.63
N PHE A 133 9.28 11.39 -22.10
CA PHE A 133 10.23 11.23 -21.00
C PHE A 133 9.58 10.64 -19.74
N ALA A 134 8.42 11.15 -19.33
CA ALA A 134 7.72 10.69 -18.14
C ALA A 134 7.23 9.23 -18.25
N TYR A 135 6.71 8.83 -19.42
CA TYR A 135 6.32 7.43 -19.68
C TYR A 135 7.52 6.48 -19.57
N SER A 136 8.70 6.89 -20.05
CA SER A 136 9.89 6.05 -19.92
C SER A 136 10.38 5.97 -18.47
N LYS A 137 10.42 7.10 -17.77
CA LYS A 137 10.93 7.20 -16.40
C LYS A 137 10.05 6.48 -15.36
N ILE A 138 8.73 6.57 -15.49
CA ILE A 138 7.77 6.09 -14.47
C ILE A 138 7.11 4.79 -14.90
N GLY A 139 6.66 4.70 -16.15
CA GLY A 139 6.03 3.50 -16.70
C GLY A 139 7.01 2.43 -17.16
N GLY A 140 8.32 2.73 -17.19
CA GLY A 140 9.35 1.81 -17.68
C GLY A 140 9.25 1.54 -19.19
N HIS A 141 8.54 2.39 -19.93
CA HIS A 141 8.34 2.21 -21.36
C HIS A 141 9.61 2.50 -22.15
N THR A 142 9.90 1.67 -23.15
CA THR A 142 10.98 1.97 -24.11
C THR A 142 10.48 3.03 -25.09
N VAL A 143 11.15 4.17 -25.13
CA VAL A 143 10.79 5.32 -25.96
C VAL A 143 11.86 5.53 -27.01
N PHE A 144 11.43 5.74 -28.26
CA PHE A 144 12.30 6.08 -29.38
C PHE A 144 11.96 7.47 -29.88
N THR A 145 12.96 8.31 -30.04
CA THR A 145 12.82 9.68 -30.55
C THR A 145 13.98 10.00 -31.49
N PHE A 146 13.75 10.91 -32.44
CA PHE A 146 14.82 11.47 -33.27
C PHE A 146 15.40 12.76 -32.65
N GLU A 147 14.79 13.23 -31.57
CA GLU A 147 15.12 14.50 -30.92
C GLU A 147 16.36 14.29 -30.04
N LYS A 148 17.46 14.99 -30.38
CA LYS A 148 18.79 14.74 -29.80
C LYS A 148 18.85 15.05 -28.30
N LYS A 149 18.09 16.06 -27.85
CA LYS A 149 18.02 16.49 -26.46
C LYS A 149 17.26 15.45 -25.62
N LEU A 150 16.09 15.01 -26.08
CA LEU A 150 15.34 13.94 -25.41
C LEU A 150 16.10 12.61 -25.39
N ASN A 151 16.75 12.20 -26.48
CA ASN A 151 17.57 10.97 -26.51
C ASN A 151 18.65 10.96 -25.42
N ARG A 152 19.37 12.08 -25.25
CA ARG A 152 20.39 12.19 -24.21
C ARG A 152 19.80 12.01 -22.80
N MET A 153 18.63 12.60 -22.54
CA MET A 153 17.96 12.47 -21.26
C MET A 153 17.46 11.03 -20.99
N LEU A 154 16.96 10.35 -22.04
CA LEU A 154 16.55 8.94 -21.96
C LEU A 154 17.75 8.02 -21.73
N ASP A 155 18.89 8.28 -22.35
CA ASP A 155 20.12 7.52 -22.14
C ASP A 155 20.67 7.72 -20.71
N GLU A 156 20.59 8.93 -20.17
CA GLU A 156 20.95 9.21 -18.77
C GLU A 156 20.06 8.43 -17.79
N LEU A 157 18.75 8.27 -18.07
CA LEU A 157 17.85 7.43 -17.27
C LEU A 157 18.17 5.94 -17.35
N ARG A 158 18.61 5.45 -18.52
CA ARG A 158 18.94 4.02 -18.72
C ARG A 158 20.26 3.61 -18.07
N ASN A 159 21.14 4.57 -17.84
CA ASN A 159 22.48 4.37 -17.29
C ASN A 159 22.59 4.75 -15.80
N ALA A 160 21.49 5.18 -15.16
CA ALA A 160 21.39 5.52 -13.75
C ALA A 160 20.84 4.35 -12.92
#